data_AF-A0A183D967-F1
#
_entry.id   AF-A0A183D967-F1
#
_cell.length_a   1.000
_cell.length_b   1.000
_cell.length_c   1.000
_cell.angle_alpha   90.00
_cell.angle_beta   90.00
_cell.angle_gamma   90.00
#
_symmetry.space_group_name_H-M   'P 1'
#
loop_
_entity.id
_entity.type
_entity.pdbx_description
1 polymer ?
#
loop_
_entity_poly.entity_id
_entity_poly.type
_entity_poly.pdbx_seq_one_letter_code
_entity_poly.pdbx_strand_id
1 'polypeptide(L)'
;MLLKRALRGLELELRNDAATCESRSQFGNRLINRLTRKTFNGSTGSIALNSNGKRVNYSVIVLHRNKKGFEKLGEWHSATEELALLKPSEKESPNDDTLENRTLRIAVYVVRIF
;
A
#
# COMPACT_ATOMS: atom_id res chain seq x y z
N MET A 1 -1.39 -19.47 -11.50
CA MET A 1 -0.83 -20.48 -12.44
C MET A 1 0.54 -20.08 -13.03
N LEU A 2 0.77 -18.79 -13.36
CA LEU A 2 2.01 -18.29 -13.97
C LEU A 2 3.25 -18.34 -13.06
N LEU A 3 3.12 -17.97 -11.77
CA LEU A 3 4.24 -18.01 -10.81
C LEU A 3 4.77 -19.45 -10.60
N LYS A 4 3.87 -20.44 -10.47
CA LYS A 4 4.23 -21.87 -10.37
C LYS A 4 4.96 -22.41 -11.62
N ARG A 5 4.71 -21.87 -12.81
CA ARG A 5 5.45 -22.26 -14.03
C ARG A 5 6.83 -21.59 -14.08
N ALA A 6 6.91 -20.32 -13.68
CA ALA A 6 8.19 -19.59 -13.59
C ALA A 6 9.14 -20.19 -12.54
N LEU A 7 8.60 -20.69 -11.42
CA LEU A 7 9.37 -21.34 -10.35
C LEU A 7 9.87 -22.74 -10.74
N ARG A 8 9.10 -23.52 -11.49
CA ARG A 8 9.52 -24.87 -11.95
C ARG A 8 10.76 -24.87 -12.84
N GLY A 9 10.91 -23.88 -13.72
CA GLY A 9 12.13 -23.74 -14.53
C GLY A 9 13.37 -23.35 -13.71
N LEU A 10 13.15 -22.72 -12.55
CA LEU A 10 14.20 -22.29 -11.62
C LEU A 10 14.65 -23.42 -10.69
N GLU A 11 13.74 -24.32 -10.33
CA GLU A 11 13.99 -25.50 -9.48
C GLU A 11 15.00 -26.47 -10.12
N LEU A 12 14.98 -26.60 -11.45
CA LEU A 12 15.95 -27.40 -12.22
C LEU A 12 17.35 -26.76 -12.28
N GLU A 13 17.44 -25.43 -12.28
CA GLU A 13 18.72 -24.71 -12.25
C GLU A 13 19.32 -24.66 -10.81
N LEU A 14 18.47 -24.63 -9.79
CA LEU A 14 18.83 -24.62 -8.35
C LEU A 14 19.61 -25.87 -7.92
N ARG A 15 19.37 -27.01 -8.56
CA ARG A 15 19.98 -28.30 -8.19
C ARG A 15 21.46 -28.39 -8.57
N ASN A 16 21.94 -27.51 -9.45
CA ASN A 16 23.29 -27.55 -10.00
C ASN A 16 24.21 -26.42 -9.46
N ASP A 17 23.65 -25.45 -8.74
CA ASP A 17 24.40 -24.30 -8.23
C ASP A 17 24.45 -24.37 -6.69
N ALA A 18 25.40 -25.16 -6.17
CA ALA A 18 25.67 -25.25 -4.74
C ALA A 18 26.33 -23.95 -4.27
N ALA A 19 25.51 -22.95 -3.97
CA ALA A 19 25.98 -21.66 -3.49
C ALA A 19 26.62 -21.80 -2.10
N THR A 20 27.94 -21.70 -2.03
CA THR A 20 28.67 -21.46 -0.77
C THR A 20 28.48 -20.01 -0.35
N CYS A 21 28.33 -19.72 0.95
CA CYS A 21 28.13 -18.35 1.47
C CYS A 21 29.26 -17.36 1.10
N GLU A 22 30.42 -17.85 0.66
CA GLU A 22 31.61 -17.04 0.35
C GLU A 22 31.68 -16.55 -1.10
N SER A 23 30.86 -17.08 -2.01
CA SER A 23 30.91 -16.70 -3.43
C SER A 23 29.63 -16.01 -3.88
N ARG A 24 29.77 -14.93 -4.66
CA ARG A 24 28.64 -14.29 -5.33
C ARG A 24 28.05 -15.28 -6.34
N SER A 25 26.97 -15.95 -5.96
CA SER A 25 26.27 -16.89 -6.83
C SER A 25 25.72 -16.15 -8.06
N GLN A 26 26.25 -16.49 -9.24
CA GLN A 26 25.72 -15.98 -10.50
C GLN A 26 24.25 -16.37 -10.69
N PHE A 27 23.88 -17.55 -10.20
CA PHE A 27 22.49 -17.98 -10.18
C PHE A 27 21.62 -17.12 -9.26
N GLY A 28 22.09 -16.78 -8.06
CA GLY A 28 21.39 -15.86 -7.16
C GLY A 28 21.05 -14.53 -7.86
N ASN A 29 22.01 -13.96 -8.59
CA ASN A 29 21.78 -12.75 -9.40
C ASN A 29 20.75 -12.97 -10.51
N ARG A 30 20.82 -14.08 -11.25
CA ARG A 30 19.84 -14.41 -12.30
C ARG A 30 18.43 -14.61 -11.74
N LEU A 31 18.31 -15.30 -10.62
CA LEU A 31 17.05 -15.54 -9.92
C LEU A 31 16.42 -14.23 -9.46
N ILE A 32 17.15 -13.40 -8.73
CA ILE A 32 16.63 -12.10 -8.25
C ILE A 32 16.21 -11.23 -9.43
N ASN A 33 17.02 -11.15 -10.49
CA ASN A 33 16.66 -10.40 -11.69
C ASN A 33 15.40 -10.94 -12.38
N ARG A 34 15.15 -12.25 -12.31
CA ARG A 34 13.92 -12.85 -12.84
C ARG A 34 12.71 -12.57 -11.95
N LEU A 35 12.88 -12.54 -10.64
CA LEU A 35 11.83 -12.20 -9.68
C LEU A 35 11.45 -10.71 -9.77
N THR A 36 12.42 -9.80 -9.84
CA THR A 36 12.17 -8.35 -9.88
C THR A 36 11.54 -7.88 -11.18
N ARG A 37 11.83 -8.54 -12.32
CA ARG A 37 11.26 -8.19 -13.63
C ARG A 37 9.83 -8.69 -13.87
N LYS A 38 9.23 -9.43 -12.94
CA LYS A 38 7.90 -10.01 -13.14
C LYS A 38 6.83 -9.16 -12.48
N THR A 39 5.81 -8.83 -13.28
CA THR A 39 4.54 -8.27 -12.79
C THR A 39 3.49 -9.38 -12.74
N PHE A 40 2.73 -9.45 -11.65
CA PHE A 40 1.65 -10.42 -11.50
C PHE A 40 0.53 -9.89 -10.60
N ASN A 41 -0.68 -10.43 -10.77
CA ASN A 41 -1.81 -10.12 -9.90
C ASN A 41 -1.88 -11.12 -8.74
N GLY A 42 -1.95 -10.61 -7.51
CA GLY A 42 -2.13 -11.37 -6.28
C GLY A 42 -3.36 -10.90 -5.50
N SER A 43 -3.49 -11.37 -4.24
CA SER A 43 -4.58 -10.95 -3.35
C SER A 43 -4.54 -9.46 -3.02
N THR A 44 -3.36 -8.84 -3.09
CA THR A 44 -3.15 -7.39 -2.89
C THR A 44 -3.17 -6.60 -4.20
N GLY A 45 -3.81 -7.09 -5.26
CA GLY A 45 -3.81 -6.47 -6.58
C GLY A 45 -2.52 -6.70 -7.38
N SER A 46 -2.16 -5.73 -8.22
CA SER A 46 -0.95 -5.80 -9.05
C SER A 46 0.31 -5.71 -8.18
N ILE A 47 1.27 -6.59 -8.44
CA ILE A 47 2.57 -6.65 -7.77
C ILE A 47 3.65 -6.46 -8.83
N ALA A 48 4.37 -5.34 -8.73
CA ALA A 48 5.56 -5.02 -9.50
C ALA A 48 6.67 -4.57 -8.55
N LEU A 49 7.92 -4.89 -8.88
CA LEU A 49 9.10 -4.53 -8.07
C LEU A 49 10.03 -3.62 -8.88
N ASN A 50 10.72 -2.71 -8.21
CA ASN A 50 11.84 -1.97 -8.80
C ASN A 50 13.15 -2.76 -8.73
N SER A 51 14.23 -2.19 -9.25
CA SER A 51 15.57 -2.79 -9.27
C SER A 51 16.11 -3.12 -7.87
N ASN A 52 15.64 -2.43 -6.83
CA ASN A 52 16.02 -2.66 -5.44
C ASN A 52 15.11 -3.68 -4.73
N GLY A 53 14.17 -4.31 -5.46
CA GLY A 53 13.21 -5.24 -4.89
C GLY A 53 12.07 -4.61 -4.10
N LYS A 54 11.94 -3.27 -4.11
CA LYS A 54 10.81 -2.58 -3.46
C LYS A 54 9.58 -2.63 -4.35
N ARG A 55 8.39 -2.79 -3.76
CA ARG A 55 7.12 -2.76 -4.48
C ARG A 55 6.87 -1.36 -5.03
N VAL A 56 6.35 -1.30 -6.26
CA VAL A 56 5.99 -0.05 -6.95
C VAL A 56 4.64 -0.22 -7.64
N ASN A 57 4.02 0.92 -7.98
CA ASN A 57 2.72 0.97 -8.65
C ASN A 57 1.64 0.12 -7.96
N TYR A 58 1.53 0.29 -6.64
CA TYR A 58 0.54 -0.37 -5.81
C TYR A 58 -0.39 0.66 -5.18
N SER A 59 -1.53 0.19 -4.70
CA SER A 59 -2.46 1.01 -3.95
C SER A 59 -2.62 0.51 -2.52
N VAL A 60 -3.00 1.43 -1.62
CA VAL A 60 -3.29 1.15 -0.22
C VAL A 60 -4.72 1.56 0.07
N ILE A 61 -5.51 0.62 0.57
CA ILE A 61 -6.88 0.90 1.01
C ILE A 61 -6.82 1.63 2.34
N VAL A 62 -7.39 2.84 2.38
CA VAL A 62 -7.49 3.64 3.61
C VAL A 62 -8.84 3.35 4.25
N LEU A 63 -8.82 3.00 5.54
CA LEU A 63 -10.01 2.65 6.31
C LEU A 63 -10.27 3.72 7.38
N HIS A 64 -11.54 4.08 7.56
CA HIS A 64 -12.02 4.90 8.66
C HIS A 64 -12.69 4.00 9.71
N ARG A 65 -12.44 4.26 11.00
CA ARG A 65 -13.08 3.53 12.11
C ARG A 65 -14.27 4.32 12.63
N ASN A 66 -15.45 3.73 12.58
CA ASN A 66 -16.68 4.28 13.16
C ASN A 66 -17.24 3.36 14.26
N LYS A 67 -18.41 3.71 14.83
CA LYS A 67 -19.06 2.92 15.89
C LYS A 67 -19.49 1.51 15.43
N LYS A 68 -19.64 1.29 14.11
CA LYS A 68 -20.07 0.03 13.50
C LYS A 68 -18.89 -0.84 13.02
N GLY A 69 -17.68 -0.27 12.88
CA GLY A 69 -16.49 -1.01 12.44
C GLY A 69 -15.56 -0.18 11.56
N PHE A 70 -14.75 -0.86 10.74
CA PHE A 70 -13.91 -0.23 9.72
C PHE A 70 -14.65 -0.15 8.39
N GLU A 71 -14.67 1.05 7.79
CA GLU A 71 -15.25 1.31 6.48
C GLU A 71 -14.19 1.87 5.52
N LYS A 72 -14.29 1.57 4.22
CA LYS A 72 -13.34 2.10 3.22
C LYS A 72 -13.57 3.59 3.04
N LEU A 73 -12.55 4.39 3.33
CA LEU A 73 -12.53 5.84 3.15
C LEU A 73 -12.06 6.21 1.73
N GLY A 74 -11.04 5.51 1.24
CA GLY A 74 -10.39 5.84 -0.01
C GLY A 74 -9.28 4.86 -0.37
N GLU A 75 -8.51 5.25 -1.37
CA GLU A 75 -7.39 4.49 -1.89
C GLU A 75 -6.22 5.42 -2.20
N TRP A 76 -5.07 5.17 -1.58
CA TRP A 76 -3.85 5.90 -1.84
C TRP A 76 -3.04 5.20 -2.92
N HIS A 77 -2.56 5.94 -3.92
CA HIS A 77 -1.84 5.40 -5.06
C HIS A 77 -0.36 5.72 -4.98
N SER A 78 0.51 4.71 -4.94
CA SER A 78 1.96 4.92 -4.81
C SER A 78 2.60 5.61 -6.00
N ALA A 79 1.94 5.62 -7.16
CA ALA A 79 2.48 6.18 -8.40
C ALA A 79 2.28 7.70 -8.49
N THR A 80 1.17 8.21 -7.95
CA THR A 80 0.84 9.64 -7.93
C THR A 80 1.09 10.26 -6.55
N GLU A 81 1.25 9.43 -5.52
CA GLU A 81 1.31 9.83 -4.11
C GLU A 81 0.01 10.49 -3.61
N GLU A 82 -1.09 10.30 -4.34
CA GLU A 82 -2.39 10.91 -4.05
C GLU A 82 -3.36 9.94 -3.38
N LEU A 83 -4.21 10.50 -2.50
CA LEU A 83 -5.34 9.79 -1.89
C LEU A 83 -6.63 10.10 -2.68
N ALA A 84 -7.18 9.08 -3.32
CA ALA A 84 -8.51 9.13 -3.92
C ALA A 84 -9.57 8.73 -2.89
N LEU A 85 -10.34 9.70 -2.41
CA LEU A 85 -11.47 9.45 -1.50
C LEU A 85 -12.65 8.85 -2.27
N LEU A 86 -13.30 7.83 -1.72
CA LEU A 86 -14.48 7.21 -2.35
C LEU A 86 -15.72 8.09 -2.25
N LYS A 87 -15.78 8.86 -1.17
CA LYS A 87 -16.77 9.90 -0.99
C LYS A 87 -15.98 11.19 -0.78
N PRO A 88 -16.34 12.31 -1.44
CA PRO A 88 -16.04 13.61 -0.85
C PRO A 88 -16.45 13.51 0.62
N SER A 89 -15.64 14.06 1.53
CA SER A 89 -16.05 14.15 2.94
C SER A 89 -17.54 14.49 2.95
N GLU A 90 -18.38 13.69 3.63
CA GLU A 90 -19.82 13.98 3.74
C GLU A 90 -20.05 15.38 4.37
N LYS A 91 -18.98 16.08 4.76
CA LYS A 91 -18.92 17.45 5.25
C LYS A 91 -18.51 18.54 4.25
N GLU A 92 -18.36 18.25 2.97
CA GLU A 92 -18.03 19.28 1.96
C GLU A 92 -19.03 19.18 0.80
N SER A 93 -20.31 19.40 1.11
CA SER A 93 -21.20 19.96 0.10
C SER A 93 -20.97 21.48 0.10
N PRO A 94 -21.06 22.17 -1.05
CA PRO A 94 -21.00 23.64 -1.09
C PRO A 94 -22.13 24.31 -0.27
N ASN A 95 -23.10 23.52 0.23
CA ASN A 95 -24.14 23.92 1.16
C ASN A 95 -23.96 23.34 2.58
N ASP A 96 -22.83 22.70 2.94
CA ASP A 96 -22.59 22.10 4.27
C ASP A 96 -21.66 22.96 5.16
N ASP A 97 -21.29 24.14 4.66
CA ASP A 97 -20.66 25.22 5.45
C ASP A 97 -21.67 25.95 6.36
N THR A 98 -22.95 25.55 6.36
CA THR A 98 -23.94 26.15 7.26
C THR A 98 -23.75 25.59 8.68
N LEU A 99 -23.75 26.49 9.65
CA LEU A 99 -23.83 26.16 11.08
C LEU A 99 -25.28 25.90 11.53
N GLU A 100 -26.24 25.86 10.61
CA GLU A 100 -27.62 25.57 10.97
C GLU A 100 -27.71 24.16 11.56
N ASN A 101 -28.35 24.06 12.72
CA ASN A 101 -28.45 22.83 13.53
C ASN A 101 -27.10 22.28 14.05
N ARG A 102 -26.04 23.09 14.10
CA ARG A 102 -24.77 22.74 14.75
C ARG A 102 -24.62 23.52 16.07
N THR A 103 -24.26 22.83 17.16
CA THR A 103 -24.02 23.47 18.46
C THR A 103 -22.54 23.77 18.65
N LEU A 104 -22.16 25.05 18.68
CA LEU A 104 -20.82 25.48 19.09
C LEU A 104 -20.68 25.35 20.61
N ARG A 105 -19.79 24.47 21.07
CA ARG A 105 -19.46 24.34 22.50
C ARG A 105 -18.28 25.23 22.84
N ILE A 106 -18.52 26.25 23.66
CA ILE A 106 -17.49 27.19 24.12
C ILE A 106 -17.13 26.85 25.57
N ALA A 107 -15.84 26.72 25.86
CA ALA A 107 -15.32 26.59 27.21
C ALA A 107 -14.55 27.86 27.57
N VAL A 108 -14.93 28.52 28.67
CA VAL A 108 -14.23 29.69 29.21
C VAL A 108 -13.68 29.31 30.58
N TYR A 109 -12.42 29.65 30.82
CA TYR A 109 -11.78 29.53 32.14
C TYR A 109 -11.29 30.90 32.59
N VAL A 110 -11.46 31.20 33.87
CA VAL A 110 -10.99 32.44 34.50
C VAL A 110 -9.65 32.15 35.16
N VAL A 111 -8.60 32.85 34.73
CA VAL A 111 -7.29 32.83 35.39
C VAL A 111 -7.24 34.00 36.36
N ARG A 112 -7.08 33.71 37.65
CA ARG A 112 -6.69 34.73 38.64
C ARG A 112 -5.17 34.77 38.72
N ILE A 113 -4.61 35.93 38.42
CA ILE A 113 -3.20 36.24 38.68
C ILE A 113 -3.19 36.93 40.04
N PHE A 114 -2.46 36.34 41.00
CA PHE A 114 -2.21 36.93 42.33
C PHE A 114 -1.05 37.91 42.28
#